data_AF-A0A506XJE4-F1
#
_entry.id   AF-A0A506XJE4-F1
#
_cell.length_a   1.000
_cell.length_b   1.000
_cell.length_c   1.000
_cell.angle_alpha   90.00
_cell.angle_beta   90.00
_cell.angle_gamma   90.00
#
_symmetry.space_group_name_H-M   'P 1'
#
loop_
_entity.id
_entity.type
_entity.pdbx_description
1 polymer ?
#
loop_
_entity_poly.entity_id
_entity_poly.type
_entity_poly.pdbx_seq_one_letter_code
_entity_poly.pdbx_strand_id
1 'polypeptide(L)'
;MRPLTESEIRESMVNAPAGEAARMPMPGLHEVIWDEREFLGWRDPQAPQRGYVVFWNDDEPVGLTLRAAESQLPAGSAMCSLCQTLQPASQVRMFSARRAGEAGERGNSVGTYICADLGCSTLIRMRAPGTELRHDPGEVVAHRAAGLTQRLASFTERVVAA
;
A
#
# COMPACT_ATOMS: atom_id res chain seq x y z
N MET A 1 -3.96 0.73 13.28
CA MET A 1 -5.29 0.96 12.67
C MET A 1 -6.32 0.01 13.28
N ARG A 2 -7.63 0.32 13.19
CA ARG A 2 -8.69 -0.60 13.67
C ARG A 2 -8.66 -1.92 12.87
N PRO A 3 -8.91 -3.09 13.49
CA PRO A 3 -9.03 -4.35 12.77
C PRO A 3 -10.11 -4.31 11.70
N LEU A 4 -9.88 -5.01 10.59
CA LEU A 4 -10.87 -5.22 9.54
C LEU A 4 -11.18 -6.70 9.41
N THR A 5 -12.47 -7.00 9.23
CA THR A 5 -12.97 -8.32 8.86
C THR A 5 -12.75 -8.57 7.36
N GLU A 6 -12.80 -9.84 6.96
CA GLU A 6 -12.74 -10.20 5.55
C GLU A 6 -13.84 -9.54 4.71
N SER A 7 -15.07 -9.42 5.23
CA SER A 7 -16.18 -8.77 4.54
C SER A 7 -15.91 -7.28 4.32
N GLU A 8 -15.49 -6.56 5.37
CA GLU A 8 -15.15 -5.13 5.26
C GLU A 8 -14.03 -4.90 4.25
N ILE A 9 -13.02 -5.77 4.23
CA ILE A 9 -11.93 -5.70 3.25
C ILE A 9 -12.46 -5.86 1.83
N ARG A 10 -13.30 -6.87 1.57
CA ARG A 10 -13.83 -7.13 0.22
C ARG A 10 -14.74 -5.99 -0.26
N GLU A 11 -15.55 -5.44 0.62
CA GLU A 11 -16.47 -4.35 0.32
C GLU A 11 -15.75 -3.00 0.12
N SER A 12 -14.59 -2.82 0.76
CA SER A 12 -13.78 -1.59 0.65
C SER A 12 -13.09 -1.38 -0.70
N MET A 13 -13.06 -2.37 -1.60
CA MET A 13 -12.23 -2.34 -2.81
C MET A 13 -12.78 -1.37 -3.87
N VAL A 14 -12.27 -0.14 -3.91
CA VAL A 14 -12.85 0.94 -4.74
C VAL A 14 -12.53 0.84 -6.23
N ASN A 15 -11.50 0.09 -6.61
CA ASN A 15 -11.04 -0.01 -8.00
C ASN A 15 -11.01 -1.44 -8.56
N ALA A 16 -11.79 -2.33 -7.95
CA ALA A 16 -11.96 -3.71 -8.41
C ALA A 16 -13.46 -4.00 -8.62
N PRO A 17 -13.85 -4.67 -9.72
CA PRO A 17 -15.20 -5.19 -9.86
C PRO A 17 -15.54 -6.14 -8.71
N ALA A 18 -16.81 -6.21 -8.30
CA ALA A 18 -17.27 -7.03 -7.18
C ALA A 18 -16.79 -8.50 -7.26
N GLY A 19 -16.83 -9.11 -8.45
CA GLY A 19 -16.34 -10.48 -8.66
C GLY A 19 -14.82 -10.62 -8.53
N GLU A 20 -14.04 -9.58 -8.82
CA GLU A 20 -12.59 -9.56 -8.58
C GLU A 20 -12.30 -9.46 -7.08
N ALA A 21 -12.95 -8.54 -6.38
CA ALA A 21 -12.83 -8.38 -4.92
C ALA A 21 -13.27 -9.64 -4.16
N ALA A 22 -14.33 -10.32 -4.59
CA ALA A 22 -14.81 -11.57 -3.97
C ALA A 22 -13.83 -12.75 -4.10
N ARG A 23 -12.95 -12.75 -5.12
CA ARG A 23 -11.94 -13.80 -5.34
C ARG A 23 -10.54 -13.43 -4.85
N MET A 24 -10.39 -12.24 -4.29
CA MET A 24 -9.14 -11.79 -3.69
C MET A 24 -8.72 -12.79 -2.60
N PRO A 25 -7.49 -13.36 -2.65
CA PRO A 25 -7.00 -14.19 -1.57
C PRO A 25 -6.75 -13.32 -0.34
N MET A 26 -7.29 -13.74 0.81
CA MET A 26 -7.04 -13.05 2.08
C MET A 26 -5.69 -13.45 2.66
N PRO A 27 -4.95 -12.52 3.29
CA PRO A 27 -3.83 -12.88 4.15
C PRO A 27 -4.36 -13.45 5.48
N GLY A 28 -3.48 -14.02 6.31
CA GLY A 28 -3.83 -14.47 7.65
C GLY A 28 -4.21 -13.32 8.59
N LEU A 29 -5.46 -12.86 8.55
CA LEU A 29 -5.93 -11.68 9.30
C LEU A 29 -5.78 -11.81 10.83
N HIS A 30 -5.80 -13.05 11.34
CA HIS A 30 -5.64 -13.34 12.76
C HIS A 30 -4.19 -13.15 13.26
N GLU A 31 -3.21 -13.08 12.36
CA GLU A 31 -1.80 -12.85 12.68
C GLU A 31 -1.40 -11.37 12.55
N VAL A 32 -2.33 -10.52 12.10
CA VAL A 32 -2.05 -9.10 11.87
C VAL A 32 -2.05 -8.33 13.18
N ILE A 33 -0.92 -7.70 13.49
CA ILE A 33 -0.82 -6.69 14.55
C ILE A 33 -1.39 -5.38 14.01
N TRP A 34 -2.69 -5.15 14.20
CA TRP A 34 -3.41 -4.03 13.61
C TRP A 34 -2.96 -2.67 14.15
N ASP A 35 -2.70 -2.57 15.46
CA ASP A 35 -2.33 -1.31 16.12
C ASP A 35 -1.00 -0.74 15.63
N GLU A 36 -0.14 -1.57 15.08
CA GLU A 36 1.16 -1.19 14.51
C GLU A 36 1.10 -1.00 12.98
N ARG A 37 -0.06 -0.66 12.43
CA ARG A 37 -0.24 -0.46 10.99
C ARG A 37 -1.00 0.81 10.64
N GLU A 38 -0.54 1.44 9.57
CA GLU A 38 -1.23 2.51 8.85
C GLU A 38 -2.09 1.93 7.71
N PHE A 39 -1.63 0.82 7.13
CA PHE A 39 -2.38 0.01 6.17
C PHE A 39 -1.94 -1.46 6.25
N LEU A 40 -2.77 -2.35 5.73
CA LEU A 40 -2.44 -3.74 5.47
C LEU A 40 -2.22 -3.93 3.97
N GLY A 41 -1.02 -4.34 3.58
CA GLY A 41 -0.66 -4.62 2.19
C GLY A 41 -0.19 -6.07 2.00
N TRP A 42 -0.58 -6.69 0.90
CA TRP A 42 -0.14 -8.05 0.57
C TRP A 42 -0.12 -8.35 -0.93
N ARG A 43 0.65 -9.37 -1.31
CA ARG A 43 0.74 -9.89 -2.68
C ARG A 43 -0.18 -11.09 -2.84
N ASP A 44 -0.71 -11.28 -4.04
CA ASP A 44 -1.41 -12.49 -4.40
C ASP A 44 -0.40 -13.65 -4.58
N PRO A 45 -0.49 -14.74 -3.81
CA PRO A 45 0.44 -15.87 -3.91
C PRO A 45 0.38 -16.60 -5.26
N GLN A 46 -0.77 -16.56 -5.93
CA GLN A 46 -1.00 -17.22 -7.22
C GLN A 46 -0.72 -16.29 -8.40
N ALA A 47 -0.79 -14.98 -8.18
CA ALA A 47 -0.50 -13.96 -9.19
C ALA A 47 0.48 -12.92 -8.63
N PRO A 48 1.80 -13.15 -8.64
CA PRO A 48 2.79 -12.29 -8.00
C PRO A 48 2.85 -10.84 -8.49
N GLN A 49 2.17 -10.52 -9.61
CA GLN A 49 1.98 -9.16 -10.10
C GLN A 49 0.82 -8.43 -9.43
N ARG A 50 -0.17 -9.13 -8.89
CA ARG A 50 -1.31 -8.53 -8.20
C ARG A 50 -0.99 -8.34 -6.71
N GLY A 51 -1.45 -7.24 -6.16
CA GLY A 51 -1.48 -7.04 -4.73
C GLY A 51 -2.50 -6.02 -4.32
N TYR A 52 -2.63 -5.87 -3.02
CA TYR A 52 -3.77 -5.24 -2.42
C TYR A 52 -3.29 -4.40 -1.24
N VAL A 53 -3.94 -3.28 -1.03
CA VAL A 53 -3.71 -2.37 0.10
C VAL A 53 -5.07 -2.02 0.68
N VAL A 54 -5.26 -2.18 1.98
CA VAL A 54 -6.42 -1.68 2.71
C VAL A 54 -6.00 -0.81 3.87
N PHE A 55 -6.72 0.27 4.09
CA PHE A 55 -6.47 1.23 5.17
C PHE A 55 -7.77 1.89 5.59
N TRP A 56 -7.73 2.60 6.72
CA TRP A 56 -8.82 3.48 7.12
C TRP A 56 -8.55 4.87 6.55
N ASN A 57 -9.47 5.36 5.74
CA ASN A 57 -9.52 6.76 5.34
C ASN A 57 -10.58 7.43 6.20
N ASP A 58 -10.14 8.15 7.23
CA ASP A 58 -10.99 8.60 8.33
C ASP A 58 -11.78 7.42 8.95
N ASP A 59 -13.10 7.42 8.81
CA ASP A 59 -13.98 6.38 9.35
C ASP A 59 -14.44 5.33 8.34
N GLU A 60 -13.91 5.38 7.11
CA GLU A 60 -14.28 4.46 6.04
C GLU A 60 -13.11 3.52 5.68
N PRO A 61 -13.31 2.20 5.62
CA PRO A 61 -12.29 1.31 5.09
C PRO A 61 -12.20 1.49 3.57
N VAL A 62 -10.97 1.65 3.08
CA VAL A 62 -10.71 1.80 1.64
C VAL A 62 -9.66 0.79 1.21
N GLY A 63 -9.95 0.11 0.11
CA GLY A 63 -9.13 -0.93 -0.49
C GLY A 63 -8.75 -0.65 -1.93
N LEU A 64 -7.50 -0.93 -2.29
CA LEU A 64 -6.94 -0.75 -3.63
C LEU A 64 -6.35 -2.05 -4.16
N THR A 65 -6.75 -2.44 -5.36
CA THR A 65 -6.07 -3.47 -6.16
C THR A 65 -5.00 -2.82 -7.03
N LEU A 66 -3.80 -3.39 -6.96
CA LEU A 66 -2.59 -2.90 -7.61
C LEU A 66 -1.98 -3.98 -8.51
N ARG A 67 -1.43 -3.56 -9.65
CA ARG A 67 -0.65 -4.42 -10.56
C ARG A 67 0.80 -3.93 -10.62
N ALA A 68 1.73 -4.77 -10.22
CA ALA A 68 3.16 -4.52 -10.37
C ALA A 68 3.56 -4.63 -11.84
N ALA A 69 4.47 -3.76 -12.26
CA ALA A 69 5.19 -3.91 -13.51
C ALA A 69 6.05 -5.17 -13.50
N GLU A 70 6.20 -5.78 -14.68
CA GLU A 70 7.11 -6.91 -14.90
C GLU A 70 8.58 -6.48 -14.88
N SER A 71 8.82 -5.27 -15.38
CA SER A 71 10.15 -4.69 -15.40
C SER A 71 10.59 -4.31 -14.00
N GLN A 72 11.87 -4.56 -13.75
CA GLN A 72 12.54 -4.11 -12.54
C GLN A 72 13.18 -2.75 -12.80
N LEU A 73 13.34 -1.97 -11.73
CA LEU A 73 14.22 -0.81 -11.78
C LEU A 73 15.68 -1.26 -12.01
N PRO A 74 16.49 -0.46 -12.72
CA PRO A 74 17.93 -0.70 -12.83
C PRO A 74 18.59 -0.81 -11.45
N ALA A 75 19.77 -1.44 -11.40
CA ALA A 75 20.54 -1.55 -10.15
C ALA A 75 20.79 -0.17 -9.51
N GLY A 76 20.78 -0.13 -8.18
CA GLY A 76 20.94 1.11 -7.41
C GLY A 76 19.94 1.19 -6.26
N SER A 77 19.56 2.42 -5.92
CA SER A 77 18.55 2.71 -4.89
C SER A 77 17.34 3.38 -5.51
N ALA A 78 16.16 3.11 -4.95
CA ALA A 78 14.91 3.72 -5.34
C ALA A 78 14.13 4.16 -4.10
N MET A 79 13.34 5.22 -4.23
CA MET A 79 12.52 5.74 -3.16
C MET A 79 11.10 5.20 -3.28
N CYS A 80 10.56 4.63 -2.20
CA CYS A 80 9.13 4.32 -2.12
C CYS A 80 8.32 5.61 -1.96
N SER A 81 7.34 5.85 -2.82
CA SER A 81 6.48 7.03 -2.78
C SER A 81 5.54 7.07 -1.57
N LEU A 82 5.27 5.95 -0.89
CA LEU A 82 4.44 5.91 0.32
C LEU A 82 5.28 6.17 1.59
N CYS A 83 6.24 5.31 1.90
CA CYS A 83 7.02 5.43 3.13
C CYS A 83 8.19 6.43 3.03
N GLN A 84 8.52 6.94 1.83
CA GLN A 84 9.68 7.81 1.58
C GLN A 84 10.99 7.30 2.17
N THR A 85 11.16 5.97 2.14
CA THR A 85 12.42 5.32 2.51
C THR A 85 13.15 4.89 1.24
N LEU A 86 14.47 5.17 1.18
CA LEU A 86 15.35 4.63 0.15
C LEU A 86 15.52 3.14 0.39
N GLN A 87 15.27 2.36 -0.65
CA GLN A 87 15.41 0.91 -0.67
C GLN A 87 16.30 0.51 -1.84
N PRO A 88 16.92 -0.69 -1.82
CA PRO A 88 17.49 -1.26 -3.03
C PRO A 88 16.45 -1.21 -4.16
N ALA A 89 16.88 -0.87 -5.38
CA ALA A 89 15.97 -0.76 -6.52
C ALA A 89 15.18 -2.05 -6.79
N SER A 90 15.72 -3.21 -6.40
CA SER A 90 15.03 -4.51 -6.44
C SER A 90 13.83 -4.63 -5.49
N GLN A 91 13.77 -3.82 -4.43
CA GLN A 91 12.72 -3.80 -3.41
C GLN A 91 11.68 -2.69 -3.63
N VAL A 92 11.77 -1.96 -4.75
CA VAL A 92 10.74 -1.02 -5.19
C VAL A 92 10.22 -1.46 -6.54
N ARG A 93 8.91 -1.37 -6.74
CA ARG A 93 8.23 -1.69 -8.00
C ARG A 93 7.34 -0.55 -8.42
N MET A 94 7.22 -0.36 -9.73
CA MET A 94 6.11 0.43 -10.27
C MET A 94 4.84 -0.39 -10.10
N PHE A 95 3.83 0.23 -9.52
CA PHE A 95 2.49 -0.29 -9.40
C PHE A 95 1.52 0.60 -10.17
N SER A 96 0.66 -0.01 -10.98
CA SER A 96 -0.51 0.65 -11.55
C SER A 96 -1.76 0.25 -10.78
N ALA A 97 -2.59 1.24 -10.49
CA ALA A 97 -3.95 1.05 -10.00
C ALA A 97 -4.90 1.43 -11.13
N ARG A 98 -5.81 0.54 -11.51
CA ARG A 98 -6.93 0.91 -12.40
C ARG A 98 -7.70 2.04 -11.72
N ARG A 99 -8.14 3.05 -12.48
CA ARG A 99 -9.04 4.08 -11.93
C ARG A 99 -10.39 3.46 -11.56
N ALA A 100 -11.12 4.09 -10.64
CA ALA A 100 -12.49 3.70 -10.35
C ALA A 100 -13.44 4.12 -11.50
N GLY A 101 -14.61 3.47 -11.57
CA GLY A 101 -15.68 3.80 -12.52
C GLY A 101 -15.30 3.69 -14.01
N GLU A 102 -16.02 4.45 -14.85
CA GLU A 102 -15.91 4.41 -16.32
C GLU A 102 -14.50 4.66 -16.85
N ALA A 103 -13.71 5.51 -16.17
CA ALA A 103 -12.33 5.76 -16.55
C ALA A 103 -11.51 4.45 -16.47
N GLY A 104 -11.69 3.68 -15.40
CA GLY A 104 -11.07 2.38 -15.23
C GLY A 104 -11.55 1.33 -16.23
N GLU A 105 -12.85 1.33 -16.55
CA GLU A 105 -13.43 0.44 -17.54
C GLU A 105 -12.86 0.67 -18.94
N ARG A 106 -12.51 1.93 -19.27
CA ARG A 106 -11.78 2.30 -20.49
C ARG A 106 -10.28 2.02 -20.43
N GLY A 107 -9.79 1.42 -19.35
CA GLY A 107 -8.38 1.03 -19.17
C GLY A 107 -7.48 2.10 -18.56
N ASN A 108 -8.01 3.22 -18.08
CA ASN A 108 -7.18 4.24 -17.42
C ASN A 108 -6.64 3.73 -16.08
N SER A 109 -5.39 4.07 -15.80
CA SER A 109 -4.72 3.71 -14.55
C SER A 109 -3.82 4.85 -14.07
N VAL A 110 -3.47 4.81 -12.79
CA VAL A 110 -2.49 5.71 -12.18
C VAL A 110 -1.34 4.89 -11.62
N GLY A 111 -0.11 5.33 -11.93
CA GLY A 111 1.12 4.69 -11.50
C GLY A 111 1.72 5.33 -10.25
N THR A 112 2.44 4.52 -9.46
CA THR A 112 3.27 4.95 -8.34
C THR A 112 4.42 3.95 -8.10
N TYR A 113 5.51 4.38 -7.49
CA TYR A 113 6.61 3.49 -7.10
C TYR A 113 6.50 3.18 -5.61
N ILE A 114 6.34 1.92 -5.23
CA ILE A 114 6.18 1.52 -3.83
C ILE A 114 6.98 0.25 -3.52
N CYS A 115 7.16 -0.02 -2.23
CA CYS A 115 7.85 -1.24 -1.78
C CYS A 115 7.22 -2.49 -2.40
N ALA A 116 8.06 -3.38 -2.90
CA ALA A 116 7.65 -4.51 -3.74
C ALA A 116 6.73 -5.51 -3.03
N ASP A 117 6.88 -5.64 -1.70
CA ASP A 117 6.10 -6.51 -0.82
C ASP A 117 4.84 -5.83 -0.26
N LEU A 118 4.65 -4.53 -0.51
CA LEU A 118 3.61 -3.70 0.10
C LEU A 118 3.69 -3.67 1.65
N GLY A 119 4.84 -3.99 2.23
CA GLY A 119 5.07 -4.10 3.67
C GLY A 119 5.58 -2.81 4.33
N CYS A 120 5.58 -1.67 3.62
CA CYS A 120 6.31 -0.49 4.08
C CYS A 120 5.76 0.21 5.34
N SER A 121 4.56 -0.14 5.78
CA SER A 121 4.04 0.22 7.11
C SER A 121 4.87 -0.42 8.25
N THR A 122 5.48 -1.58 8.02
CA THR A 122 6.47 -2.15 8.96
C THR A 122 7.82 -1.46 8.83
N LEU A 123 8.25 -1.12 7.60
CA LEU A 123 9.57 -0.52 7.35
C LEU A 123 9.76 0.84 8.01
N ILE A 124 8.71 1.65 8.18
CA ILE A 124 8.85 2.96 8.83
C ILE A 124 9.27 2.86 10.30
N ARG A 125 9.08 1.69 10.93
CA ARG A 125 9.49 1.37 12.31
C ARG A 125 10.95 0.99 12.43
N MET A 126 11.60 0.69 11.30
CA MET A 126 13.01 0.34 11.28
C MET A 126 13.86 1.61 11.47
N ARG A 127 14.83 1.53 12.39
CA ARG A 127 15.80 2.60 12.60
C ARG A 127 16.76 2.66 11.42
N ALA A 128 17.01 3.87 10.94
CA ALA A 128 18.10 4.09 10.00
C ALA A 128 19.43 3.95 10.77
N PRO A 129 20.43 3.25 10.23
CA PRO A 129 21.76 3.20 10.85
C PRO A 129 22.32 4.62 11.04
N GLY A 130 22.82 4.93 12.24
CA GLY A 130 23.48 6.21 12.53
C GLY A 130 22.57 7.38 12.95
N THR A 131 21.26 7.18 13.10
CA THR A 131 20.34 8.23 13.58
C THR A 131 20.13 8.22 15.11
N GLU A 132 20.98 7.50 15.85
CA GLU A 132 20.75 7.11 17.25
C GLU A 132 20.72 8.26 18.26
N LEU A 133 21.17 9.47 17.89
CA LEU A 133 21.47 10.53 18.86
C LEU A 133 20.56 11.77 18.79
N ARG A 134 19.59 11.83 17.87
CA ARG A 134 18.97 13.15 17.54
C ARG A 134 17.47 13.31 17.78
N HIS A 135 16.68 12.22 17.83
CA HIS A 135 15.22 12.30 17.92
C HIS A 135 14.64 11.13 18.71
N ASP A 136 13.52 11.35 19.40
CA ASP A 136 12.77 10.27 20.04
C ASP A 136 12.29 9.26 18.96
N PRO A 137 12.57 7.95 19.12
CA PRO A 137 12.16 6.94 18.14
C PRO A 137 10.65 6.92 17.87
N GLY A 138 9.82 7.17 18.88
CA GLY A 138 8.37 7.23 18.75
C GLY A 138 7.93 8.41 17.89
N GLU A 139 8.49 9.59 18.12
CA GLU A 139 8.22 10.79 17.31
C GLU A 139 8.60 10.61 15.84
N VAL A 140 9.76 10.00 15.56
CA VAL A 140 10.19 9.72 14.18
C VAL A 140 9.20 8.78 13.47
N VAL A 141 8.75 7.73 14.17
CA VAL A 141 7.80 6.78 13.63
C VAL A 141 6.43 7.43 13.42
N ALA A 142 5.95 8.24 14.36
CA ALA A 142 4.69 8.97 14.24
C ALA A 142 4.71 9.91 13.03
N HIS A 143 5.80 10.66 12.82
CA HIS A 143 5.96 11.53 11.67
C HIS A 143 5.93 10.74 10.34
N ARG A 144 6.66 9.63 10.27
CA ARG A 144 6.66 8.75 9.08
C ARG A 144 5.28 8.16 8.81
N ALA A 145 4.58 7.71 9.86
CA ALA A 145 3.24 7.13 9.78
C ALA A 145 2.21 8.15 9.25
N ALA A 146 2.23 9.38 9.78
CA ALA A 146 1.37 10.46 9.30
C ALA A 146 1.60 10.76 7.81
N GLY A 147 2.87 10.92 7.41
CA GLY A 147 3.21 11.18 6.01
C GLY A 147 2.84 10.00 5.08
N LEU A 148 3.03 8.76 5.54
CA LEU A 148 2.68 7.56 4.78
C LEU A 148 1.17 7.48 4.54
N THR A 149 0.36 7.72 5.59
CA THR A 149 -1.11 7.72 5.51
C THR A 149 -1.60 8.82 4.57
N GLN A 150 -1.07 10.04 4.70
CA GLN A 150 -1.40 11.16 3.82
C GLN A 150 -1.12 10.84 2.34
N ARG A 151 0.05 10.26 2.03
CA ARG A 151 0.42 9.92 0.65
C ARG A 151 -0.41 8.76 0.10
N LEU A 152 -0.83 7.82 0.95
CA LEU A 152 -1.75 6.77 0.55
C LEU A 152 -3.15 7.33 0.25
N ALA A 153 -3.66 8.25 1.07
CA ALA A 153 -4.91 8.96 0.81
C ALA A 153 -4.85 9.75 -0.50
N SER A 154 -3.80 10.56 -0.73
CA SER A 154 -3.64 11.30 -2.00
C SER A 154 -3.47 10.39 -3.22
N PHE A 155 -2.86 9.21 -3.07
CA PHE A 155 -2.83 8.24 -4.15
C PHE A 155 -4.22 7.67 -4.44
N THR A 156 -4.99 7.37 -3.39
CA THR A 156 -6.37 6.90 -3.48
C THR A 156 -7.27 7.92 -4.17
N GLU A 157 -7.16 9.21 -3.82
CA GLU A 157 -7.89 10.30 -4.49
C GLU A 157 -7.65 10.30 -6.01
N ARG A 158 -6.40 10.09 -6.44
CA ARG A 158 -6.07 9.98 -7.87
C ARG A 158 -6.66 8.74 -8.55
N VAL A 159 -6.87 7.66 -7.80
CA VAL A 159 -7.50 6.43 -8.29
C VAL A 159 -9.01 6.63 -8.48
N VAL A 160 -9.66 7.30 -7.53
CA VAL A 160 -11.12 7.52 -7.56
C VAL A 160 -11.55 8.76 -8.34
N ALA A 161 -10.63 9.67 -8.64
CA ALA A 161 -10.91 10.83 -9.48
C ALA A 161 -11.40 10.40 -10.89
N ALA A 162 -12.44 11.09 -11.37
CA ALA A 162 -13.03 10.90 -12.69
C ALA A 162 -12.02 11.12 -13.83
#